data_AF-A0A2E8RBG8-F1
#
_entry.id   AF-A0A2E8RBG8-F1
#
_cell.length_a   1.000
_cell.length_b   1.000
_cell.length_c   1.000
_cell.angle_alpha   90.00
_cell.angle_beta   90.00
_cell.angle_gamma   90.00
#
_symmetry.space_group_name_H-M   'P 1'
#
loop_
_entity.id
_entity.type
_entity.pdbx_description
1 polymer ?
#
loop_
_entity_poly.entity_id
_entity_poly.type
_entity_poly.pdbx_seq_one_letter_code
_entity_poly.pdbx_strand_id
1 'polypeptide(L)' 'MPKDMSESDALESAKKFSERYVSKGPYEFFPEQEVVSEVQKGLAENHRNKGYRYCP' A
#
# COMPACT_ATOMS: atom_id res chain seq x y z
N MET A 1 3.13 1.22 -16.62
CA MET A 1 3.17 2.68 -16.80
C MET A 1 2.86 3.32 -15.46
N PRO A 2 3.61 4.37 -15.06
CA PRO A 2 3.20 5.24 -13.96
C PRO A 2 1.74 5.63 -14.16
N LYS A 3 0.90 5.48 -13.14
CA LYS A 3 -0.46 6.01 -13.20
C LYS A 3 -0.40 7.46 -12.75
N ASP A 4 -1.09 8.35 -13.47
CA ASP A 4 -1.42 9.67 -12.95
C ASP A 4 -2.35 9.50 -11.75
N MET A 5 -1.73 9.32 -10.59
CA MET A 5 -2.39 9.22 -9.30
C MET A 5 -1.79 10.27 -8.40
N SER A 6 -2.64 11.00 -7.70
CA SER A 6 -2.20 11.84 -6.60
C SER A 6 -1.59 10.96 -5.48
N GLU A 7 -0.76 11.57 -4.65
CA GLU A 7 -0.15 10.87 -3.51
C GLU A 7 -1.21 10.31 -2.55
N SER A 8 -2.27 11.09 -2.28
CA SER A 8 -3.39 10.66 -1.44
C SER A 8 -4.14 9.47 -2.04
N ASP A 9 -4.40 9.48 -3.35
CA ASP A 9 -5.11 8.38 -4.02
C ASP A 9 -4.26 7.10 -4.04
N ALA A 10 -2.94 7.25 -4.23
CA ALA A 10 -2.01 6.13 -4.21
C ALA A 10 -1.95 5.50 -2.81
N LEU A 11 -1.92 6.33 -1.76
CA LEU A 11 -1.92 5.88 -0.37
C LEU A 11 -3.23 5.18 0.00
N GLU A 12 -4.37 5.77 -0.34
CA GLU A 12 -5.68 5.15 -0.10
C GLU A 12 -5.79 3.81 -0.85
N SER A 13 -5.28 3.74 -2.08
CA SER A 13 -5.21 2.50 -2.85
C SER A 13 -4.35 1.42 -2.18
N ALA A 14 -3.20 1.80 -1.61
CA ALA A 14 -2.31 0.88 -0.90
C ALA A 14 -2.91 0.38 0.42
N LYS A 15 -3.62 1.25 1.15
CA LYS A 15 -4.39 0.89 2.36
C LYS A 15 -5.46 -0.14 2.04
N LYS A 16 -6.35 0.17 1.10
CA LYS A 16 -7.42 -0.74 0.65
C LYS A 16 -6.88 -2.08 0.13
N PHE A 17 -5.73 -2.06 -0.53
CA PHE A 17 -5.06 -3.28 -0.98
C PHE A 17 -4.68 -4.16 0.21
N SER A 18 -4.01 -3.59 1.21
CA SER A 18 -3.54 -4.32 2.39
C SER A 18 -4.70 -4.84 3.24
N GLU A 19 -5.71 -4.01 3.49
CA GLU A 19 -6.94 -4.37 4.22
C GLU A 19 -7.71 -5.51 3.55
N ARG A 20 -7.76 -5.53 2.21
CA ARG A 20 -8.38 -6.63 1.45
C ARG A 20 -7.62 -7.94 1.61
N TYR A 21 -6.28 -7.90 1.74
CA TYR A 21 -5.47 -9.09 1.95
C TYR A 21 -5.67 -9.68 3.34
N VAL A 22 -5.74 -8.82 4.36
CA VAL A 22 -6.02 -9.21 5.74
C VAL A 22 -7.46 -9.73 5.88
N SER A 23 -8.45 -9.02 5.35
CA SER A 23 -9.87 -9.43 5.48
C SER A 23 -10.24 -10.73 4.72
N LYS A 24 -9.49 -11.10 3.69
CA LYS A 24 -9.76 -12.29 2.87
C LYS A 24 -8.84 -13.47 3.15
N GLY A 25 -7.78 -13.27 3.93
CA GLY A 25 -6.71 -14.25 4.09
C GLY A 25 -6.46 -14.63 5.56
N PRO A 26 -5.52 -15.54 5.80
CA PRO A 26 -5.08 -15.90 7.15
C PRO A 26 -4.05 -14.90 7.71
N TYR A 27 -3.95 -13.69 7.13
CA TYR A 27 -2.92 -12.72 7.45
C TYR A 27 -3.45 -11.67 8.42
N GLU A 28 -2.58 -11.19 9.28
CA GLU A 28 -2.84 -10.07 10.18
C GLU A 28 -1.83 -8.95 9.93
N PHE A 29 -2.21 -7.73 10.31
CA PHE A 29 -1.25 -6.63 10.31
C PHE A 29 -0.21 -6.82 11.40
N PHE A 30 0.98 -6.30 11.14
CA PHE A 30 1.98 -6.17 12.18
C PHE A 30 1.42 -5.27 13.32
N PRO A 31 1.67 -5.58 14.61
CA PRO A 31 1.03 -4.88 15.72
C PRO A 31 1.31 -3.37 15.74
N GLU A 32 2.49 -2.96 15.27
CA GLU A 32 2.92 -1.57 15.27
C GLU A 32 2.39 -0.83 14.03
N GLN A 33 1.35 -0.03 14.23
CA GLN A 33 0.63 0.66 13.14
C GLN A 33 1.51 1.65 12.37
N GLU A 34 2.53 2.22 13.01
CA GLU A 34 3.49 3.11 12.36
C GLU A 34 4.27 2.37 11.27
N VAL A 35 4.75 1.15 11.57
CA VAL A 35 5.45 0.30 10.60
C VAL A 35 4.53 -0.07 9.43
N VAL A 36 3.28 -0.43 9.72
CA VAL A 36 2.28 -0.73 8.67
C VAL A 36 2.05 0.48 7.77
N SER A 37 1.95 1.69 8.35
CA SER A 37 1.79 2.95 7.63
C SER A 37 2.98 3.25 6.72
N GLU A 38 4.21 3.07 7.20
CA GLU A 38 5.42 3.29 6.39
C GLU A 38 5.50 2.30 5.21
N VAL A 39 5.17 1.03 5.43
CA VAL A 39 5.10 0.04 4.33
C VAL A 39 4.04 0.44 3.31
N GLN A 40 2.85 0.86 3.74
CA GLN A 40 1.78 1.31 2.84
C GLN A 40 2.16 2.55 2.04
N LYS A 41 2.93 3.49 2.63
CA LYS A 41 3.50 4.63 1.90
C LYS A 41 4.48 4.18 0.84
N GLY A 42 5.40 3.26 1.16
CA GLY A 42 6.35 2.72 0.19
C GLY A 42 5.66 1.97 -0.97
N LEU A 43 4.61 1.20 -0.67
CA LEU A 43 3.78 0.55 -1.70
C LEU A 43 3.08 1.58 -2.60
N ALA A 44 2.58 2.67 -2.03
CA ALA A 44 1.94 3.76 -2.76
C ALA A 44 2.93 4.49 -3.69
N GLU A 45 4.12 4.82 -3.18
CA GLU A 45 5.19 5.45 -3.95
C GLU A 45 5.62 4.58 -5.13
N ASN A 46 5.83 3.28 -4.89
CA ASN A 46 6.15 2.33 -5.95
C ASN A 46 5.03 2.24 -7.00
N HIS A 47 3.76 2.23 -6.57
CA HIS A 47 2.64 2.19 -7.51
C HIS A 47 2.57 3.44 -8.38
N ARG A 48 2.80 4.62 -7.81
CA ARG A 48 2.83 5.90 -8.54
C ARG A 48 4.01 5.96 -9.51
N ASN A 49 5.23 5.70 -9.02
CA ASN A 49 6.46 5.93 -9.78
C ASN A 49 6.81 4.79 -10.75
N LYS A 50 6.45 3.55 -10.41
CA LYS A 50 6.82 2.34 -11.16
C LYS A 50 5.61 1.64 -11.79
N GLY A 51 4.39 2.06 -11.46
CA GLY A 51 3.15 1.45 -11.96
C GLY A 51 2.73 0.16 -11.25
N TYR A 52 3.47 -0.29 -10.24
CA TYR A 52 3.16 -1.50 -9.46
C TYR A 52 3.61 -1.38 -8.00
N ARG A 53 2.95 -2.09 -7.09
CA ARG A 53 3.24 -2.09 -5.63
C ARG A 53 4.39 -3.05 -5.31
N TYR A 54 5.58 -2.75 -5.80
CA TYR A 54 6.79 -3.51 -5.44
C TYR A 54 7.04 -3.43 -3.93
N CYS A 55 7.71 -4.45 -3.38
CA CYS A 55 8.20 -4.40 -1.99
C CYS A 55 9.03 -3.13 -1.81
N PRO A 56 8.67 -2.27 -0.85
CA PRO A 56 9.46 -1.10 -0.50
C PRO A 56 10.72 -1.48 0.27
#